data_AF-A0A3D2J207-F1
#
_entry.id   AF-A0A3D2J207-F1
#
_cell.length_a   1.000
_cell.length_b   1.000
_cell.length_c   1.000
_cell.angle_alpha   90.00
_cell.angle_beta   90.00
_cell.angle_gamma   90.00
#
_symmetry.space_group_name_H-M   'P 1'
#
loop_
_entity.id
_entity.type
_entity.pdbx_description
1 polymer ?
#
loop_
_entity_poly.entity_id
_entity_poly.type
_entity_poly.pdbx_seq_one_letter_code
_entity_poly.pdbx_strand_id
1 'polypeptide(L)' 'YEDIDWRGMEDFSREQFNQLMTVDRDVWEHELLSQEELFMKLYDRIPKEMIFIRELILSSLWRSPERWGLSPE' A
#
# COMPACT_ATOMS: atom_id res chain seq x y z
N TYR A 1 4.12 14.31 6.05
CA TYR A 1 3.30 15.41 6.58
C TYR A 1 3.72 16.70 5.91
N GLU A 2 5.03 17.00 5.85
CA GLU A 2 5.56 18.22 5.23
C GLU A 2 5.28 18.35 3.72
N ASP A 3 5.13 17.24 2.99
CA ASP A 3 4.89 17.28 1.54
C ASP A 3 3.41 17.48 1.13
N ILE A 4 2.51 17.60 2.12
CA ILE A 4 1.06 17.72 1.90
C ILE A 4 0.56 19.06 2.44
N ASP A 5 -0.34 19.68 1.70
CA ASP A 5 -1.03 20.90 2.12
C ASP A 5 -2.26 20.58 2.98
N TRP A 6 -2.25 21.05 4.23
CA TRP A 6 -3.27 20.76 5.24
C TRP A 6 -4.32 21.87 5.41
N ARG A 7 -4.37 22.86 4.50
CA ARG A 7 -5.38 23.94 4.57
C ARG A 7 -6.79 23.36 4.57
N GLY A 8 -7.58 23.69 5.61
CA GLY A 8 -8.94 23.16 5.82
C GLY A 8 -9.02 21.91 6.70
N MET A 9 -7.89 21.38 7.19
CA MET A 9 -7.81 20.27 8.15
C MET A 9 -6.82 20.60 9.28
N GLU A 10 -7.10 21.68 10.01
CA GLU A 10 -6.21 22.25 11.03
C GLU A 10 -5.99 21.32 12.24
N ASP A 11 -6.94 20.45 12.53
CA ASP A 11 -6.88 19.49 13.63
C ASP A 11 -6.15 18.17 13.27
N PHE A 12 -5.72 18.02 12.01
CA PHE A 12 -5.09 16.77 11.56
C PHE A 12 -3.63 16.70 12.03
N SER A 13 -3.35 15.80 12.97
CA SER A 13 -2.05 15.76 13.62
C SER A 13 -1.01 14.93 12.85
N ARG A 14 0.27 15.21 13.09
CA ARG A 14 1.38 14.42 12.54
C ARG A 14 1.36 12.97 13.02
N GLU A 15 0.90 12.73 14.24
CA GLU A 15 0.74 11.38 14.79
C GLU A 15 -0.34 10.61 14.02
N GLN A 16 -1.48 11.25 13.71
CA GLN A 16 -2.51 10.66 12.87
C GLN A 16 -1.97 10.36 11.46
N PHE A 17 -1.20 11.28 10.89
CA PHE A 17 -0.52 11.03 9.61
C PHE A 17 0.43 9.82 9.68
N ASN A 18 1.26 9.72 10.71
CA ASN A 18 2.20 8.63 10.86
C ASN A 18 1.49 7.28 11.04
N GLN A 19 0.37 7.27 11.76
CA GLN A 19 -0.47 6.08 11.89
C GLN A 19 -1.05 5.65 10.53
N LEU A 20 -1.57 6.58 9.73
CA LEU A 20 -2.10 6.28 8.39
C LEU A 20 -1.02 5.86 7.39
N MET A 21 0.20 6.39 7.54
CA MET A 21 1.34 6.03 6.72
C MET A 21 2.04 4.75 7.19
N THR A 22 1.53 4.11 8.25
CA THR A 22 2.00 2.80 8.67
C THR A 22 1.32 1.73 7.83
N VAL A 23 2.13 0.81 7.36
CA VAL A 23 1.68 -0.32 6.57
C VAL A 23 1.91 -1.61 7.35
N ASP A 24 0.82 -2.36 7.51
CA ASP A 24 0.80 -3.70 8.11
C ASP A 24 0.86 -4.76 7.02
N ARG A 25 1.81 -5.71 7.14
CA ARG A 25 1.98 -6.81 6.17
C ARG A 25 0.70 -7.63 6.00
N ASP A 26 0.03 -7.95 7.11
CA ASP A 26 -1.18 -8.78 7.11
C ASP A 26 -2.33 -8.09 6.33
N VAL A 27 -2.42 -6.76 6.40
CA VAL A 27 -3.40 -5.98 5.63
C VAL A 27 -3.09 -6.04 4.14
N TRP A 28 -1.80 -6.04 3.77
CA TRP A 28 -1.37 -6.15 2.38
C TRP A 28 -1.56 -7.54 1.78
N GLU A 29 -1.43 -8.60 2.58
CA GLU A 29 -1.77 -9.95 2.13
C GLU A 29 -3.24 -10.05 1.73
N HIS A 30 -4.13 -9.41 2.51
CA HIS A 30 -5.55 -9.32 2.16
C HIS A 30 -5.81 -8.48 0.89
N GLU A 31 -5.11 -7.36 0.73
CA GLU A 31 -5.22 -6.54 -0.47
C GLU A 31 -4.76 -7.30 -1.73
N LEU A 32 -3.71 -8.12 -1.62
CA LEU A 32 -3.24 -8.94 -2.73
C LEU A 32 -4.29 -9.97 -3.19
N LEU A 33 -5.05 -10.54 -2.26
CA LEU A 33 -6.18 -11.44 -2.58
C LEU A 33 -7.29 -10.68 -3.33
N SER A 34 -7.62 -9.46 -2.89
CA SER A 34 -8.57 -8.59 -3.59
C SER A 34 -8.10 -8.27 -5.02
N GLN A 35 -6.80 -8.04 -5.22
CA GLN A 35 -6.22 -7.85 -6.54
C GLN A 35 -6.32 -9.10 -7.42
N GLU A 36 -6.12 -10.30 -6.86
CA GLU A 36 -6.36 -11.56 -7.60
C GLU A 36 -7.81 -11.67 -8.06
N GLU A 37 -8.78 -11.35 -7.20
CA GLU A 37 -10.19 -11.36 -7.58
C GLU A 37 -10.48 -10.40 -8.73
N LEU A 38 -9.89 -9.19 -8.69
CA LEU A 38 -10.00 -8.22 -9.78
C LEU A 38 -9.38 -8.75 -11.09
N PHE A 39 -8.21 -9.38 -11.00
CA PHE A 39 -7.53 -9.94 -12.17
C PHE A 39 -8.34 -11.06 -12.81
N MET A 40 -9.00 -11.90 -12.00
CA MET A 40 -9.93 -12.92 -12.49
C MET A 40 -11.12 -12.29 -13.23
N LYS A 41 -11.67 -11.18 -12.73
CA LYS A 41 -12.78 -10.46 -13.38
C LYS A 41 -12.39 -9.82 -14.71
N LEU A 42 -11.16 -9.33 -14.82
CA LEU A 42 -10.64 -8.67 -16.03
C LEU A 42 -10.11 -9.65 -17.07
N TYR A 43 -9.71 -10.85 -16.64
CA TYR A 43 -9.29 -11.98 -17.47
C TYR A 43 -8.34 -11.60 -18.62
N ASP A 44 -8.82 -11.63 -19.86
CA ASP A 44 -8.06 -11.40 -21.09
C ASP A 44 -7.82 -9.91 -21.39
N ARG A 45 -8.49 -9.00 -20.67
CA ARG A 45 -8.36 -7.56 -20.85
C ARG A 45 -7.22 -6.94 -20.05
N ILE A 46 -6.55 -7.72 -19.21
CA ILE A 46 -5.48 -7.21 -18.38
C ILE A 46 -4.15 -7.21 -19.14
N PRO A 47 -3.40 -6.08 -19.14
CA PRO A 47 -2.05 -6.07 -19.67
C PRO A 47 -1.15 -7.06 -18.92
N LYS A 48 -0.29 -7.77 -19.65
CA LYS A 48 0.60 -8.78 -19.05
C LYS A 48 1.57 -8.16 -18.04
N GLU A 49 1.92 -6.90 -18.24
CA GLU A 49 2.73 -6.07 -17.36
C GLU A 49 2.16 -6.02 -15.94
N MET A 50 0.82 -6.00 -15.79
CA MET A 50 0.16 -5.95 -14.48
C MET A 50 0.42 -7.22 -13.65
N ILE A 51 0.56 -8.37 -14.32
CA ILE A 51 0.93 -9.63 -13.65
C ILE A 51 2.34 -9.51 -13.07
N PHE A 52 3.29 -8.99 -13.84
CA PHE A 52 4.68 -8.83 -13.38
C PHE A 52 4.80 -7.78 -12.26
N ILE A 53 4.06 -6.67 -12.34
CA ILE A 53 4.02 -5.66 -11.27
C ILE A 53 3.51 -6.29 -9.97
N ARG A 54 2.46 -7.10 -10.02
CA ARG A 54 1.94 -7.81 -8.86
C ARG A 54 2.99 -8.72 -8.23
N GLU A 55 3.72 -9.50 -9.03
CA GLU A 55 4.79 -10.36 -8.53
C GLU A 55 5.95 -9.56 -7.89
N LEU A 56 6.27 -8.39 -8.45
CA LEU A 56 7.25 -7.48 -7.84
C LEU A 56 6.78 -6.93 -6.49
N ILE A 57 5.50 -6.55 -6.39
CA ILE A 57 4.88 -6.11 -5.13
C ILE A 57 4.95 -7.23 -4.09
N LEU A 58 4.55 -8.45 -4.46
CA LEU A 58 4.65 -9.63 -3.59
C LEU A 58 6.09 -9.86 -3.12
N SER A 59 7.06 -9.82 -4.03
CA SER A 59 8.48 -9.98 -3.69
C SER A 59 9.01 -8.86 -2.77
N SER A 60 8.49 -7.63 -2.91
CA SER A 60 8.83 -6.52 -2.02
C SER A 60 8.24 -6.73 -0.63
N LEU A 61 6.98 -7.15 -0.55
CA LEU A 61 6.26 -7.44 0.70
C LEU A 61 6.97 -8.52 1.54
N TRP A 62 7.42 -9.60 0.90
CA TRP A 62 8.16 -10.69 1.58
C TRP A 62 9.49 -10.25 2.19
N ARG A 63 10.08 -9.16 1.68
CA ARG A 63 11.36 -8.61 2.19
C ARG A 63 11.14 -7.48 3.19
N SER A 64 9.91 -7.01 3.34
CA SER A 64 9.54 -5.96 4.28
C SER A 64 9.31 -6.51 5.69
N PRO A 65 9.58 -5.71 6.74
CA PRO A 65 9.23 -6.06 8.11
C PRO A 65 7.71 -6.16 8.30
N GLU A 66 7.25 -6.75 9.40
CA GLU A 66 5.81 -6.97 9.66
C GLU A 66 5.00 -5.67 9.72
N ARG A 67 5.62 -4.62 10.26
CA ARG A 67 5.16 -3.23 10.23
C ARG A 67 6.26 -2.36 9.65
N TRP A 68 5.96 -1.62 8.60
CA TRP A 68 6.82 -0.52 8.18
C TRP A 68 6.03 0.79 8.20
N GLY A 69 6.57 1.76 8.92
CA GLY A 69 6.08 3.14 8.91
C GLY A 69 7.12 4.06 8.27
N LEU A 70 6.89 5.36 8.39
CA LEU A 70 7.90 6.36 8.05
C LEU A 70 9.16 6.09 8.90
N SER A 71 10.33 6.07 8.27
CA SER A 71 11.58 6.02 9.01
C SER A 71 11.61 7.21 9.98
N PRO A 72 11.99 7.02 11.24
CA PRO A 72 12.35 8.16 12.07
C PRO A 72 13.54 8.86 11.38
N GLU A 73 13.38 10.14 11.09
CA GLU A 73 14.45 11.05 10.69
C GLU A 73 15.21 11.53 11.94
#